data_AF-A0A523NXY5-F1
#
_entry.id   AF-A0A523NXY5-F1
#
_cell.length_a   1.000
_cell.length_b   1.000
_cell.length_c   1.000
_cell.angle_alpha   90.00
_cell.angle_beta   90.00
_cell.angle_gamma   90.00
#
_symmetry.space_group_name_H-M   'P 1'
#
loop_
_entity.id
_entity.type
_entity.pdbx_description
1 polymer ?
#
loop_
_entity_poly.entity_id
_entity_poly.type
_entity_poly.pdbx_seq_one_letter_code
_entity_poly.pdbx_strand_id
1 'polypeptide(L)'
;MAKADNSPGIGPGPTMRARGLMAVAGLTVLYTSPAHAYLDPGTGSIILQGLLAGIAAAMAAAGLYWARVKNFFSSLFSSKKLADSNPEQDPEN
;
A
#
# COMPACT_ATOMS: atom_id res chain seq x y z
N MET A 1 -41.87 56.46 -18.91
CA MET A 1 -41.49 55.05 -19.08
C MET A 1 -40.36 54.78 -18.06
N ALA A 2 -40.73 54.37 -16.85
CA ALA A 2 -39.81 54.29 -15.71
C ALA A 2 -38.98 52.99 -15.75
N LYS A 3 -37.74 53.09 -15.27
CA LYS A 3 -36.74 52.02 -15.15
C LYS A 3 -36.42 51.83 -13.65
N ALA A 4 -35.95 50.63 -13.28
CA ALA A 4 -35.62 50.12 -11.94
C ALA A 4 -36.80 49.40 -11.24
N ASP A 5 -36.64 48.26 -10.57
CA ASP A 5 -35.52 47.80 -9.74
C ASP A 5 -35.52 46.25 -9.72
N ASN A 6 -34.35 45.63 -9.88
CA ASN A 6 -34.16 44.19 -9.73
C ASN A 6 -32.95 44.00 -8.80
N SER A 7 -33.21 44.11 -7.50
CA SER A 7 -32.22 43.94 -6.44
C SER A 7 -32.27 42.48 -5.93
N PRO A 8 -31.21 41.67 -6.07
CA PRO A 8 -31.15 40.37 -5.43
C PRO A 8 -31.00 40.56 -3.91
N GLY A 9 -32.00 40.10 -3.16
CA GLY A 9 -31.98 40.12 -1.70
C GLY A 9 -30.81 39.31 -1.14
N ILE A 10 -29.81 39.99 -0.59
CA ILE A 10 -28.71 39.39 0.17
C ILE A 10 -29.27 39.04 1.56
N GLY A 11 -29.71 37.79 1.73
CA GLY A 11 -30.00 37.22 3.05
C GLY A 11 -28.70 36.98 3.84
N PRO A 12 -28.69 37.15 5.18
CA PRO A 12 -27.49 36.94 5.98
C PRO A 12 -27.05 35.47 5.97
N GLY A 13 -25.82 35.22 5.50
CA GLY A 13 -25.22 33.88 5.44
C GLY A 13 -24.91 33.29 6.83
N PRO A 14 -24.74 31.95 6.93
CA PRO A 14 -24.67 31.23 8.20
C PRO A 14 -23.25 31.29 8.78
N THR A 15 -22.87 32.39 9.43
CA THR A 15 -21.44 32.61 9.78
C THR A 15 -21.12 32.67 11.27
N MET A 16 -22.08 32.57 12.19
CA MET A 16 -21.76 32.66 13.63
C MET A 16 -21.86 31.35 14.41
N ARG A 17 -22.70 30.38 14.01
CA ARG A 17 -22.77 29.06 14.67
C ARG A 17 -21.66 28.10 14.23
N ALA A 18 -21.15 28.27 13.00
CA ALA A 18 -20.09 27.43 12.45
C ALA A 18 -18.71 27.72 13.08
N ARG A 19 -18.47 28.93 13.57
CA ARG A 19 -17.17 29.35 14.14
C ARG A 19 -16.89 28.71 15.48
N GLY A 20 -17.90 28.59 16.35
CA GLY A 20 -17.79 27.87 17.62
C GLY A 20 -17.57 26.37 17.42
N LEU A 21 -18.26 25.77 16.43
CA LEU A 21 -18.06 24.36 16.07
C LEU A 21 -16.66 24.08 15.51
N MET A 22 -16.10 24.99 14.69
CA MET A 22 -14.72 24.88 14.22
C MET A 22 -13.69 25.02 15.35
N ALA A 23 -13.92 25.90 16.32
CA ALA A 23 -13.02 26.07 17.45
C ALA A 23 -13.04 24.86 18.39
N VAL A 24 -14.22 24.30 18.66
CA VAL A 24 -14.36 23.08 19.45
C VAL A 24 -13.73 21.89 18.72
N ALA A 25 -13.97 21.73 17.42
CA ALA A 25 -13.33 20.69 16.60
C ALA A 25 -11.80 20.84 16.56
N GLY A 26 -11.29 22.07 16.49
CA GLY A 26 -9.85 22.34 16.56
C GLY A 26 -9.24 21.99 17.92
N LEU A 27 -9.98 22.22 19.02
CA LEU A 27 -9.52 21.94 20.37
C LEU A 27 -9.47 20.42 20.66
N THR A 28 -10.38 19.61 20.12
CA THR A 28 -10.36 18.15 20.27
C THR A 28 -9.19 17.48 19.53
N VAL A 29 -8.74 18.05 18.40
CA VAL A 29 -7.61 17.52 17.63
C VAL A 29 -6.27 17.70 18.36
N LEU A 30 -6.15 18.75 19.19
CA LEU A 30 -4.92 19.04 19.93
C LEU A 30 -4.75 18.16 21.19
N TYR A 31 -5.77 17.38 21.56
CA TYR A 31 -5.81 16.57 22.79
C TYR A 31 -5.75 15.06 22.52
N THR A 32 -4.86 14.63 21.62
CA THR A 32 -4.69 13.20 21.28
C THR A 32 -3.63 12.53 22.16
N SER A 33 -4.06 11.56 22.97
CA SER A 33 -3.22 10.62 23.73
C SER A 33 -2.71 9.50 22.80
N PRO A 34 -1.52 8.88 23.00
CA PRO A 34 -0.99 7.91 22.06
C PRO A 34 -1.83 6.62 22.07
N ALA A 35 -2.75 6.48 21.11
CA ALA A 35 -3.48 5.25 20.87
C ALA A 35 -2.69 4.37 19.90
N HIS A 36 -2.13 3.26 20.38
CA HIS A 36 -1.57 2.18 19.56
C HIS A 36 -2.65 1.33 18.86
N ALA A 37 -3.73 1.95 18.40
CA ALA A 37 -4.80 1.30 17.67
C ALA A 37 -4.61 1.54 16.16
N TYR A 38 -3.89 0.64 15.49
CA TYR A 38 -3.66 0.59 14.04
C TYR A 38 -4.95 0.32 13.21
N LEU A 39 -6.11 0.61 13.82
CA LEU A 39 -7.48 0.37 13.36
C LEU A 39 -8.25 1.69 13.22
N ASP A 40 -7.58 2.83 13.05
CA ASP A 40 -8.24 3.99 12.44
C ASP A 40 -8.60 3.62 10.99
N PRO A 41 -9.82 3.92 10.49
CA PRO A 41 -10.27 3.50 9.16
C PRO A 41 -9.34 3.97 8.02
N GLY A 42 -8.58 5.06 8.22
CA GLY A 42 -7.54 5.50 7.29
C GLY A 42 -6.28 4.61 7.27
N THR A 43 -5.86 4.09 8.41
CA THR A 43 -4.66 3.25 8.53
C THR A 43 -4.92 1.83 8.02
N GLY A 44 -6.12 1.30 8.28
CA GLY A 44 -6.61 0.04 7.72
C GLY A 44 -6.50 -0.02 6.19
N SER A 45 -6.95 1.05 5.51
CA SER A 45 -6.88 1.14 4.04
C SER A 45 -5.45 1.23 3.51
N ILE A 46 -4.54 1.95 4.18
CA ILE A 46 -3.14 2.09 3.75
C ILE A 46 -2.41 0.75 3.80
N ILE A 47 -2.63 -0.06 4.84
CA ILE A 47 -2.05 -1.41 4.93
C ILE A 47 -2.53 -2.27 3.77
N LEU A 48 -3.84 -2.28 3.54
CA LEU A 48 -4.44 -3.11 2.52
C LEU A 48 -3.97 -2.68 1.11
N GLN A 49 -3.88 -1.38 0.86
CA GLN A 49 -3.32 -0.83 -0.37
C GLN A 49 -1.85 -1.19 -0.55
N GLY A 50 -1.03 -1.04 0.49
CA GLY A 50 0.38 -1.43 0.46
C GLY A 50 0.57 -2.92 0.23
N LEU A 51 -0.26 -3.76 0.84
CA LEU A 51 -0.23 -5.21 0.65
C LEU A 51 -0.60 -5.60 -0.78
N LEU A 52 -1.68 -5.03 -1.32
CA LEU A 52 -2.10 -5.28 -2.71
C LEU A 52 -1.04 -4.79 -3.71
N ALA A 53 -0.47 -3.60 -3.49
CA ALA A 53 0.61 -3.08 -4.31
C ALA A 53 1.86 -3.96 -4.23
N GLY A 54 2.22 -4.43 -3.03
CA GLY A 54 3.34 -5.36 -2.82
C GLY A 54 3.15 -6.69 -3.54
N ILE A 55 1.97 -7.29 -3.44
CA ILE A 55 1.64 -8.54 -4.16
C ILE A 55 1.70 -8.32 -5.68
N ALA A 56 1.09 -7.24 -6.18
CA ALA A 56 1.12 -6.91 -7.59
C ALA A 56 2.56 -6.71 -8.11
N ALA A 57 3.39 -5.98 -7.36
CA ALA A 57 4.80 -5.76 -7.70
C ALA A 57 5.60 -7.08 -7.67
N ALA A 58 5.37 -7.93 -6.67
CA ALA A 58 6.02 -9.23 -6.59
C ALA A 58 5.63 -10.16 -7.75
N MET A 59 4.35 -10.20 -8.12
CA MET A 59 3.88 -10.97 -9.28
C MET A 59 4.43 -10.42 -10.59
N ALA A 60 4.46 -9.10 -10.76
CA ALA A 60 5.03 -8.45 -11.94
C ALA A 60 6.54 -8.74 -12.05
N ALA A 61 7.28 -8.66 -10.95
CA ALA A 61 8.69 -9.02 -10.91
C ALA A 61 8.88 -10.51 -11.21
N ALA A 62 8.11 -11.41 -10.59
CA ALA A 62 8.17 -12.84 -10.85
C ALA A 62 7.89 -13.17 -12.32
N GLY A 63 6.91 -12.50 -12.94
CA GLY A 63 6.61 -12.62 -14.37
C GLY A 63 7.76 -12.11 -15.25
N LEU A 64 8.33 -10.94 -14.93
CA LEU A 64 9.45 -10.37 -15.67
C LEU A 64 10.70 -11.26 -15.58
N TYR A 65 10.95 -11.84 -14.41
CA TYR A 65 12.09 -12.69 -14.13
C TYR A 65 11.78 -14.18 -14.30
N TRP A 66 10.64 -14.58 -14.87
CA TRP A 66 10.18 -15.97 -14.91
C TRP A 66 11.25 -16.95 -15.42
N ALA A 67 11.98 -16.56 -16.47
CA ALA A 67 13.12 -17.33 -17.00
C ALA A 67 14.28 -17.48 -15.99
N ARG A 68 14.62 -16.40 -15.28
CA ARG A 68 15.66 -16.42 -14.24
C ARG A 68 15.22 -17.16 -12.99
N VAL A 69 13.96 -17.01 -12.58
CA VAL A 69 13.35 -17.75 -11.47
C VAL A 69 13.39 -19.24 -11.75
N LYS A 70 13.03 -19.68 -12.97
CA LYS A 70 13.11 -21.08 -13.38
C LYS A 70 14.54 -21.62 -13.35
N ASN A 71 15.51 -20.84 -13.82
CA ASN A 71 16.93 -21.21 -13.76
C ASN A 71 17.44 -21.29 -12.30
N PHE A 72 17.02 -20.35 -11.45
CA PHE A 72 17.37 -20.33 -10.04
C PHE A 72 16.80 -21.55 -9.31
N PHE A 73 15.52 -21.86 -9.52
CA PHE A 73 14.89 -23.08 -9.02
C PHE A 73 15.58 -24.34 -9.57
N SER A 74 15.86 -24.41 -10.87
CA SER A 74 16.58 -25.55 -11.45
C SER A 74 17.95 -25.75 -10.81
N SER A 75 18.68 -24.67 -10.52
CA SER A 75 19.97 -24.74 -9.85
C SER A 75 19.86 -25.22 -8.38
N LEU A 76 18.78 -24.83 -7.68
CA LEU A 76 18.49 -25.28 -6.32
C LEU A 76 18.11 -26.78 -6.27
N PHE A 77 17.42 -27.29 -7.29
CA PHE A 77 16.99 -28.70 -7.36
C PHE A 77 18.02 -29.64 -8.01
N SER A 78 19.06 -29.14 -8.67
CA SER A 78 20.08 -29.97 -9.34
C SER A 78 21.19 -30.51 -8.42
N SER A 79 21.20 -30.19 -7.13
CA SER A 79 22.29 -30.57 -6.19
C SER A 79 22.33 -32.05 -5.76
N LYS A 80 21.76 -33.00 -6.52
CA LYS A 80 21.80 -34.43 -6.14
C LYS A 80 22.18 -35.38 -7.29
N LYS A 81 23.23 -35.05 -8.06
CA LYS A 81 23.81 -36.02 -9.01
C LYS A 81 25.31 -35.83 -9.29
N LEU A 82 26.14 -35.71 -8.25
CA LEU A 82 27.60 -35.68 -8.39
C LEU A 82 28.34 -36.43 -7.27
N ALA A 83 27.78 -37.54 -6.78
CA ALA A 83 28.43 -38.36 -5.74
C ALA A 83 28.38 -39.87 -6.03
N ASP A 84 28.36 -40.28 -7.31
CA ASP A 84 28.46 -41.72 -7.65
C ASP A 84 29.06 -41.97 -9.04
N SER A 85 30.29 -41.50 -9.24
CA SER A 85 31.13 -42.00 -10.33
C SER A 85 32.57 -42.01 -9.88
N ASN A 86 32.90 -42.94 -8.98
CA ASN A 86 34.23 -43.54 -8.97
C ASN A 86 34.16 -44.71 -9.97
N PRO A 87 34.57 -44.56 -11.24
CA PRO A 87 34.96 -45.73 -12.00
C PRO A 87 36.24 -46.23 -11.33
N GLU A 88 36.07 -47.19 -10.42
CA GLU A 88 37.17 -47.97 -9.86
C GLU A 88 37.92 -48.56 -11.05
N GLN A 89 39.12 -48.03 -11.24
CA GLN A 89 40.05 -48.39 -12.29
C GLN A 89 40.42 -49.84 -12.08
N ASP A 90 40.11 -50.69 -13.07
CA ASP A 90 40.63 -52.05 -13.14
C ASP A 90 42.12 -51.97 -13.50
N PRO A 91 43.06 -52.34 -12.61
CA PRO A 91 44.46 -52.40 -12.97
C PRO A 91 44.68 -53.67 -13.80
N GLU A 92 44.83 -53.47 -15.11
CA GLU A 92 45.36 -54.43 -16.06
C GLU A 92 46.68 -55.06 -15.54
N ASN A 93 46.64 -56.37 -15.23
CA ASN A 93 47.78 -57.30 -15.32
C ASN A 93 47.28 -58.76 -15.41
#